data_AF-A0A643C9U2-F1
#
_entry.id   AF-A0A643C9U2-F1
#
_cell.length_a   1.000
_cell.length_b   1.000
_cell.length_c   1.000
_cell.angle_alpha   90.00
_cell.angle_beta   90.00
_cell.angle_gamma   90.00
#
_symmetry.space_group_name_H-M   'P 1'
#
loop_
_entity.id
_entity.type
_entity.pdbx_description
1 polymer ?
#
loop_
_entity_poly.entity_id
_entity_poly.type
_entity_poly.pdbx_seq_one_letter_code
_entity_poly.pdbx_strand_id
1 'polypeptide(L)'
;MEFDLNGNGDIDIMSLKRMLEKLEVPKTHLELKKLIREVSSGPGETFSYSDFLKMMLGKRSAILKMILMYEEKAREQEKPAGPPAKKAISELP
;
A
#
# COMPACT_ATOMS: atom_id res chain seq x y z
N MET A 1 8.87 -6.33 -10.36
CA MET A 1 10.33 -6.11 -10.35
C MET A 1 10.74 -4.74 -9.80
N GLU A 2 9.94 -3.67 -9.92
CA GLU A 2 10.34 -2.32 -9.46
C GLU A 2 10.89 -2.26 -8.02
N PHE A 3 10.37 -3.11 -7.12
CA PHE A 3 10.80 -3.20 -5.73
C PHE A 3 11.50 -4.50 -5.37
N ASP A 4 11.42 -5.55 -6.20
CA ASP A 4 12.12 -6.82 -5.97
C ASP A 4 13.58 -6.67 -6.43
N LEU A 5 14.47 -6.42 -5.46
CA LEU A 5 15.87 -6.09 -5.74
C LEU A 5 16.73 -7.32 -6.02
N ASN A 6 16.31 -8.49 -5.55
CA ASN A 6 17.09 -9.73 -5.63
C ASN A 6 16.58 -10.68 -6.73
N GLY A 7 15.40 -10.40 -7.30
CA GLY A 7 14.83 -11.11 -8.44
C GLY A 7 14.18 -12.45 -8.08
N ASN A 8 13.96 -12.75 -6.80
CA ASN A 8 13.39 -14.01 -6.35
C ASN A 8 11.85 -14.01 -6.30
N GLY A 9 11.21 -12.86 -6.56
CA GLY A 9 9.75 -12.71 -6.55
C GLY A 9 9.14 -12.36 -5.19
N ASP A 10 9.94 -12.24 -4.14
CA ASP A 10 9.50 -11.87 -2.79
C ASP A 10 9.98 -10.46 -2.39
N ILE A 11 9.27 -9.85 -1.45
CA ILE A 11 9.67 -8.58 -0.85
C ILE A 11 10.46 -8.86 0.42
N ASP A 12 11.77 -8.59 0.34
CA ASP A 12 12.66 -8.58 1.50
C ASP A 12 12.69 -7.21 2.21
N ILE A 13 13.48 -7.12 3.28
CA ILE A 13 13.61 -5.90 4.07
C ILE A 13 14.16 -4.69 3.29
N MET A 14 15.03 -4.93 2.31
CA MET A 14 15.64 -3.86 1.52
C MET A 14 14.65 -3.36 0.46
N SER A 15 13.91 -4.29 -0.13
CA SER A 15 12.80 -4.06 -1.06
C SER A 15 11.71 -3.23 -0.39
N LEU A 16 11.29 -3.63 0.82
CA LEU A 16 10.30 -2.89 1.61
C LEU A 16 10.82 -1.50 2.04
N LYS A 17 12.09 -1.40 2.46
CA LYS A 17 12.71 -0.12 2.80
C LYS A 17 12.63 0.86 1.64
N ARG A 18 13.08 0.43 0.44
CA ARG A 18 13.08 1.27 -0.76
C ARG A 18 11.68 1.71 -1.15
N MET A 19 10.70 0.81 -1.04
CA MET A 19 9.29 1.13 -1.29
C MET A 19 8.82 2.23 -0.34
N LEU A 20 9.03 2.09 0.98
CA LEU A 20 8.56 3.06 1.96
C LEU A 20 9.31 4.41 1.90
N GLU A 21 10.59 4.42 1.52
CA GLU A 21 11.33 5.65 1.23
C GLU A 21 10.74 6.40 0.03
N LYS A 22 10.35 5.68 -1.04
CA LYS A 22 9.70 6.28 -2.22
C LYS A 22 8.31 6.85 -1.89
N LEU A 23 7.64 6.29 -0.87
CA LEU A 23 6.37 6.80 -0.35
C LEU A 23 6.52 7.91 0.69
N GLU A 24 7.75 8.37 0.95
CA GLU A 24 8.05 9.39 1.97
C GLU A 24 7.62 8.97 3.40
N VAL A 25 7.55 7.66 3.66
CA VAL A 25 7.23 7.07 4.98
C VAL A 25 8.42 6.24 5.49
N PRO A 26 9.58 6.86 5.81
CA PRO A 26 10.74 6.11 6.28
C PRO A 26 10.43 5.36 7.58
N LYS A 27 10.99 4.14 7.70
CA LYS A 27 10.83 3.26 8.86
C LYS A 27 12.18 2.76 9.37
N THR A 28 12.26 2.55 10.67
CA THR A 28 13.42 1.92 11.30
C THR A 28 13.51 0.44 10.88
N HIS A 29 14.72 -0.13 10.96
CA HIS A 29 14.93 -1.55 10.66
C HIS A 29 14.01 -2.48 11.48
N LEU A 30 13.74 -2.13 12.75
CA LEU A 30 12.85 -2.90 13.61
C LEU A 30 11.38 -2.82 13.16
N GLU A 31 10.92 -1.65 12.75
CA GLU A 31 9.57 -1.49 12.20
C GLU A 31 9.41 -2.28 10.89
N LEU A 32 10.40 -2.22 9.99
CA LEU A 32 10.39 -2.99 8.75
C LEU A 32 10.26 -4.50 9.01
N LYS A 33 11.03 -5.05 9.96
CA LYS A 33 10.92 -6.45 10.38
C LYS A 33 9.52 -6.79 10.90
N LYS A 34 8.89 -5.89 11.66
CA LYS A 34 7.52 -6.09 12.16
C LYS A 34 6.50 -6.10 11.03
N LEU A 35 6.62 -5.18 10.07
CA LEU A 35 5.74 -5.11 8.91
C LEU A 35 5.81 -6.37 8.05
N ILE A 36 7.01 -6.90 7.79
CA ILE A 36 7.16 -8.16 7.04
C ILE A 36 6.52 -9.32 7.79
N ARG A 37 6.79 -9.44 9.10
CA ARG A 37 6.23 -10.52 9.94
C ARG A 37 4.72 -10.48 10.04
N GLU A 38 4.12 -9.31 10.00
CA GLU A 38 2.66 -9.15 10.03
C GLU A 38 1.98 -9.73 8.78
N VAL A 39 2.68 -9.69 7.64
CA VAL A 39 2.16 -10.06 6.31
C VAL A 39 2.56 -11.47 5.89
N SER A 40 3.79 -11.87 6.21
CA SER A 40 4.38 -13.15 5.84
C SER A 40 3.56 -14.34 6.38
N SER A 41 3.23 -15.29 5.50
CA SER A 41 2.73 -16.61 5.92
C SER A 41 3.85 -17.59 6.32
N GLY A 42 5.11 -17.25 6.06
CA GLY A 42 6.29 -18.09 6.30
C GLY A 42 7.20 -17.58 7.43
N PRO A 43 8.53 -17.74 7.33
CA PRO A 43 9.49 -17.46 8.42
C PRO A 43 9.60 -15.98 8.83
N GLY A 44 8.94 -15.06 8.13
CA GLY A 44 8.86 -13.65 8.53
C GLY A 44 10.09 -12.82 8.18
N GLU A 45 10.85 -13.24 7.17
CA GLU A 45 12.01 -12.52 6.63
C GLU A 45 11.70 -11.85 5.28
N THR A 46 10.78 -12.45 4.52
CA THR A 46 10.22 -11.93 3.27
C THR A 46 8.71 -12.17 3.24
N PHE A 47 8.00 -11.55 2.29
CA PHE A 47 6.63 -11.96 1.96
C PHE A 47 6.44 -12.08 0.45
N SER A 48 5.64 -13.06 0.04
CA SER A 48 5.38 -13.36 -1.36
C SER A 48 4.27 -12.48 -1.96
N TYR A 49 4.11 -12.52 -3.28
CA TYR A 49 2.95 -11.89 -3.94
C TYR A 49 1.60 -12.42 -3.40
N SER A 50 1.52 -13.72 -3.08
CA SER A 50 0.31 -14.30 -2.47
C SER A 50 0.04 -13.69 -1.09
N ASP A 51 1.07 -13.49 -0.27
CA ASP A 51 0.92 -12.85 1.05
C ASP A 51 0.45 -11.40 0.92
N PHE A 52 0.99 -10.67 -0.05
CA PHE A 52 0.55 -9.33 -0.38
C PHE A 52 -0.95 -9.29 -0.74
N LEU A 53 -1.41 -10.18 -1.62
CA LEU A 53 -2.82 -10.26 -2.00
C LEU A 53 -3.72 -10.60 -0.79
N LYS A 54 -3.30 -11.56 0.05
CA LYS A 54 -4.02 -11.89 1.28
C LYS A 54 -4.11 -10.69 2.22
N MET A 55 -3.05 -9.90 2.34
CA MET A 55 -3.06 -8.65 3.12
C MET A 55 -4.05 -7.64 2.53
N MET A 56 -3.96 -7.35 1.22
CA MET A 56 -4.76 -6.31 0.57
C MET A 56 -6.25 -6.66 0.49
N LEU A 57 -6.59 -7.92 0.18
CA LEU A 57 -7.98 -8.35 -0.02
C LEU A 57 -8.60 -8.98 1.23
N GLY A 58 -7.77 -9.37 2.21
CA GLY A 58 -8.24 -9.98 3.44
C GLY A 58 -8.95 -9.00 4.38
N LYS A 59 -9.71 -9.57 5.33
CA LYS A 59 -10.44 -8.83 6.37
C LYS A 59 -9.53 -8.24 7.45
N ARG A 60 -8.30 -8.76 7.59
CA ARG A 60 -7.31 -8.21 8.55
C ARG A 60 -6.75 -6.90 8.04
N SER A 61 -6.65 -5.93 8.93
CA SER A 61 -5.92 -4.69 8.68
C SER A 61 -4.49 -4.84 9.16
N ALA A 62 -3.55 -4.81 8.23
CA ALA A 62 -2.12 -4.71 8.52
C ALA A 62 -1.66 -3.26 8.46
N ILE A 63 -0.61 -2.89 9.20
CA ILE A 63 -0.09 -1.51 9.16
C ILE A 63 0.37 -1.16 7.74
N LEU A 64 1.04 -2.09 7.06
CA LEU A 64 1.50 -1.89 5.68
C LEU A 64 0.32 -1.65 4.71
N LYS A 65 -0.79 -2.37 4.88
CA LYS A 65 -2.03 -2.13 4.10
C LYS A 65 -2.52 -0.70 4.28
N MET A 66 -2.56 -0.21 5.52
CA MET A 66 -3.02 1.15 5.79
C MET A 66 -2.15 2.16 5.05
N ILE A 67 -0.82 2.07 5.18
CA ILE A 67 0.13 2.97 4.51
C ILE A 67 -0.16 3.04 2.99
N LEU A 68 -0.29 1.88 2.34
CA LEU A 68 -0.52 1.81 0.89
C LEU A 68 -1.88 2.38 0.48
N MET A 69 -2.95 2.10 1.24
CA MET A 69 -4.30 2.61 0.94
C MET A 69 -4.44 4.12 1.22
N TYR A 70 -3.59 4.70 2.07
CA TYR A 70 -3.55 6.16 2.30
C TYR A 70 -2.83 6.90 1.17
N GLU A 71 -1.84 6.31 0.50
CA GLU A 71 -1.21 6.88 -0.70
C GLU A 71 -2.24 7.07 -1.82
N GLU A 72 -3.07 6.07 -2.09
CA GLU A 72 -4.11 6.13 -3.12
C GLU A 72 -5.12 7.26 -2.89
N LYS A 73 -5.47 7.52 -1.62
CA LYS A 73 -6.39 8.61 -1.26
C LYS A 73 -5.73 9.99 -1.30
N ALA A 74 -4.42 10.06 -1.13
CA ALA A 74 -3.64 11.29 -1.17
C ALA A 74 -3.30 11.72 -2.60
N ARG A 75 -3.27 10.78 -3.55
CA ARG A 75 -3.35 11.12 -4.97
C ARG A 75 -4.68 11.83 -5.18
N GLU A 76 -4.62 13.08 -5.65
CA GLU A 76 -5.83 13.82 -6.02
C GLU A 76 -6.70 12.91 -6.86
N GLN A 77 -7.92 12.62 -6.40
CA GLN A 77 -8.90 11.95 -7.25
C GLN A 77 -8.94 12.77 -8.53
N GLU A 78 -8.56 12.18 -9.66
CA GLU A 78 -8.78 12.81 -10.96
C GLU A 78 -10.26 13.14 -11.00
N LYS A 79 -10.60 14.41 -10.79
CA LYS A 79 -11.99 14.87 -10.87
C LYS A 79 -12.45 14.42 -12.25
N PRO A 80 -13.59 13.71 -12.36
CA PRO A 80 -14.05 13.25 -13.65
C PRO A 80 -14.06 14.45 -14.60
N ALA A 81 -13.30 14.37 -15.68
CA ALA A 81 -13.19 15.44 -16.67
C ALA A 81 -14.53 15.52 -17.41
N GLY A 82 -15.44 16.31 -16.87
CA GLY A 82 -16.78 16.49 -17.41
C GLY A 82 -17.40 17.81 -16.94
N PRO A 83 -18.38 18.34 -17.68
CA PRO A 83 -19.11 19.52 -17.25
C PRO A 83 -19.73 19.27 -15.87
N PRO A 84 -19.70 20.24 -14.94
CA PRO A 84 -20.30 20.09 -13.62
C PRO A 84 -21.76 19.63 -13.77
N ALA A 85 -22.15 18.64 -12.95
CA ALA A 85 -23.52 18.14 -12.94
C ALA A 85 -24.50 19.29 -12.71
N LYS A 86 -25.58 19.33 -13.51
CA LYS A 86 -26.62 20.34 -13.36
C LYS A 86 -27.24 20.17 -11.97
N LYS A 87 -27.24 21.26 -11.18
CA LYS A 87 -27.89 21.30 -9.87
C LYS A 87 -29.33 20.82 -10.01
N ALA A 88 -29.75 19.90 -9.14
CA ALA A 88 -31.13 19.43 -9.12
C ALA A 88 -32.05 20.57 -8.66
N ILE A 89 -33.30 20.56 -9.11
CA ILE A 89 -34.32 21.57 -8.73
C ILE A 89 -34.50 21.64 -7.20
N SER A 90 -34.17 20.55 -6.49
CA SER A 90 -34.13 20.46 -5.03
C SER A 90 -33.04 21.29 -4.35
N GLU A 91 -32.08 21.83 -5.10
CA GLU A 91 -30.98 22.67 -4.58
C GLU A 91 -31.20 24.17 -4.81
N LEU A 92 -32.38 24.56 -5.32
CA LEU A 92 -32.78 25.97 -5.40
C LEU A 92 -33.30 26.43 -4.02
N PRO A 93 -32.96 27.66 -3.57
CA PRO A 93 -33.34 28.18 -2.26
C PRO A 93 -34.85 28.42 -2.12
#